data_AF-A0A7V9B4L7-F1
#
_entry.id   AF-A0A7V9B4L7-F1
#
_cell.length_a   1.000
_cell.length_b   1.000
_cell.length_c   1.000
_cell.angle_alpha   90.00
_cell.angle_beta   90.00
_cell.angle_gamma   90.00
#
_symmetry.space_group_name_H-M   'P 1'
#
loop_
_entity.id
_entity.type
_entity.pdbx_description
1 polymer ?
#
loop_
_entity_poly.entity_id
_entity_poly.type
_entity_poly.pdbx_seq_one_letter_code
_entity_poly.pdbx_strand_id
1 'polypeptide(L)'
;MAVLGSSGYSLVDGLTGEEGTKRAIELTLDSLLLAFILVELLGAVRSTLTEKGLVAEPFLLVGIIASIKEIVVLGAFERGDRPVEDVAIEAGALAGVVLLLSISAFLVRRKEREPDEGSPEEDSGGVRPATTG
;
A
#
# COMPACT_ATOMS: atom_id res chain seq x y z
N MET A 1 -0.43 -18.70 -50.42
CA MET A 1 0.72 -18.43 -49.54
C MET A 1 0.61 -17.09 -48.78
N ALA A 2 0.02 -16.03 -49.35
CA ALA A 2 -0.15 -14.74 -48.63
C ALA A 2 -1.14 -14.79 -47.44
N VAL A 3 -2.17 -15.65 -47.49
CA VAL A 3 -3.22 -15.70 -46.45
C VAL A 3 -2.73 -16.31 -45.14
N LEU A 4 -1.92 -17.39 -45.19
CA LEU A 4 -1.40 -18.06 -43.99
C LEU A 4 -0.43 -17.17 -43.18
N GLY A 5 0.34 -16.31 -43.85
CA GLY A 5 1.20 -15.33 -43.18
C GLY A 5 0.38 -14.30 -42.41
N SER A 6 -0.64 -13.72 -43.04
CA SER A 6 -1.48 -12.68 -42.42
C SER A 6 -2.21 -13.17 -41.17
N SER A 7 -2.71 -14.41 -41.19
CA SER A 7 -3.42 -15.00 -40.04
C SER A 7 -2.47 -15.31 -38.87
N GLY A 8 -1.22 -15.68 -39.15
CA GLY A 8 -0.20 -15.87 -38.12
C GLY A 8 0.22 -14.56 -37.46
N TYR A 9 0.40 -13.50 -38.26
CA TYR A 9 0.70 -12.17 -37.72
C TYR A 9 -0.46 -11.60 -36.90
N SER A 10 -1.72 -11.77 -37.31
CA SER A 10 -2.87 -11.30 -36.51
C SER A 10 -3.04 -12.03 -35.17
N LEU A 11 -2.58 -13.28 -35.07
CA LEU A 11 -2.63 -14.04 -33.81
C LEU A 11 -1.53 -13.62 -32.84
N VAL A 12 -0.30 -13.41 -33.34
CA VAL A 12 0.79 -12.90 -32.51
C VAL A 12 0.52 -11.45 -32.12
N ASP A 13 0.11 -10.60 -33.06
CA ASP A 13 -0.27 -9.21 -32.81
C ASP A 13 -1.51 -9.09 -31.91
N GLY A 14 -2.46 -10.03 -31.99
CA GLY A 14 -3.57 -10.12 -31.04
C GLY A 14 -3.16 -10.50 -29.61
N LEU A 15 -2.02 -11.21 -29.44
CA LEU A 15 -1.47 -11.59 -28.14
C LEU A 15 -0.50 -10.53 -27.58
N THR A 16 0.28 -9.86 -28.42
CA THR A 16 1.18 -8.75 -28.04
C THR A 16 0.58 -7.36 -28.24
N GLY A 17 -0.66 -7.27 -28.70
CA GLY A 17 -1.35 -6.01 -28.93
C GLY A 17 -1.57 -5.22 -27.64
N GLU A 18 -1.95 -3.95 -27.78
CA GLU A 18 -2.18 -3.07 -26.64
C GLU A 18 -3.14 -3.68 -25.61
N GLU A 19 -4.20 -4.36 -26.04
CA GLU A 19 -5.16 -5.02 -25.13
C GLU A 19 -4.53 -6.18 -24.34
N GLY A 20 -3.70 -7.01 -24.99
CA GLY A 20 -2.97 -8.10 -24.32
C GLY A 20 -1.98 -7.58 -23.28
N THR A 21 -1.29 -6.48 -23.61
CA THR A 21 -0.34 -5.83 -22.69
C THR A 21 -1.05 -5.22 -21.48
N LYS A 22 -2.18 -4.52 -21.70
CA LYS A 22 -3.00 -3.94 -20.62
C LYS A 22 -3.48 -5.03 -19.65
N ARG A 23 -4.05 -6.11 -20.19
CA ARG A 23 -4.51 -7.25 -19.41
C ARG A 23 -3.40 -7.90 -18.60
N ALA A 24 -2.21 -8.05 -19.18
CA ALA A 24 -1.05 -8.60 -18.49
C ALA A 24 -0.59 -7.72 -17.32
N ILE A 25 -0.61 -6.39 -17.49
CA ILE A 25 -0.27 -5.44 -16.43
C ILE A 25 -1.29 -5.51 -15.29
N GLU A 26 -2.59 -5.45 -15.59
CA GLU A 26 -3.67 -5.56 -14.60
C GLU A 26 -3.54 -6.83 -13.77
N LEU A 27 -3.40 -7.99 -14.44
CA LEU A 27 -3.25 -9.28 -13.78
C LEU A 27 -1.99 -9.36 -12.91
N THR A 28 -0.90 -8.75 -13.37
CA THR A 28 0.35 -8.72 -12.62
C THR A 28 0.20 -7.86 -11.37
N LEU A 29 -0.37 -6.66 -11.48
CA LEU A 29 -0.60 -5.77 -10.34
C LEU A 29 -1.54 -6.42 -9.32
N ASP A 30 -2.63 -7.05 -9.77
CA ASP A 30 -3.57 -7.76 -8.90
C ASP A 30 -2.89 -8.94 -8.19
N SER A 31 -2.06 -9.71 -8.91
CA SER A 31 -1.31 -10.82 -8.32
C SER A 31 -0.28 -10.35 -7.28
N LEU A 32 0.42 -9.25 -7.56
CA LEU A 32 1.38 -8.64 -6.64
C LEU A 32 0.67 -8.08 -5.40
N LEU A 33 -0.46 -7.39 -5.58
CA LEU A 33 -1.29 -6.90 -4.48
C LEU A 33 -1.79 -8.04 -3.61
N LEU A 34 -2.31 -9.11 -4.21
CA LEU A 34 -2.76 -10.28 -3.49
C LEU A 34 -1.59 -10.94 -2.72
N ALA A 35 -0.41 -11.04 -3.34
CA ALA A 35 0.78 -11.53 -2.67
C ALA A 35 1.18 -10.63 -1.49
N PHE A 36 1.15 -9.30 -1.65
CA PHE A 36 1.44 -8.36 -0.55
C PHE A 36 0.41 -8.44 0.56
N ILE A 37 -0.89 -8.51 0.24
CA ILE A 37 -1.95 -8.72 1.22
C ILE A 37 -1.68 -10.02 1.99
N LEU A 38 -1.39 -11.12 1.31
CA LEU A 38 -1.14 -12.41 1.97
C LEU A 38 0.10 -12.37 2.86
N VAL A 39 1.23 -11.89 2.35
CA VAL A 39 2.48 -11.78 3.12
C VAL A 39 2.25 -10.90 4.34
N GLU A 40 1.52 -9.80 4.19
CA GLU A 40 1.31 -8.86 5.28
C GLU A 40 0.30 -9.36 6.31
N LEU A 41 -0.79 -10.00 5.86
CA LEU A 41 -1.73 -10.67 6.76
C LEU A 41 -1.03 -11.78 7.54
N LEU A 42 -0.17 -12.57 6.90
CA LEU A 42 0.62 -13.58 7.60
C LEU A 42 1.59 -12.95 8.62
N GLY A 43 2.21 -11.82 8.27
CA GLY A 43 3.04 -11.03 9.19
C GLY A 43 2.26 -10.54 10.41
N ALA A 44 1.10 -9.91 10.19
CA ALA A 44 0.21 -9.43 11.23
C ALA A 44 -0.34 -10.56 12.12
N VAL A 45 -0.74 -11.69 11.51
CA VAL A 45 -1.17 -12.89 12.23
C VAL A 45 -0.04 -13.45 13.08
N ARG A 46 1.17 -13.58 12.53
CA ARG A 46 2.35 -14.04 13.27
C ARG A 46 2.65 -13.12 14.46
N SER A 47 2.64 -11.81 14.25
CA SER A 47 2.88 -10.82 15.31
C SER A 47 1.80 -10.90 16.40
N THR A 48 0.53 -11.04 16.01
CA THR A 48 -0.57 -11.20 16.97
C THR A 48 -0.45 -12.48 17.81
N LEU A 49 -0.03 -13.58 17.19
CA LEU A 49 0.16 -14.85 17.91
C LEU A 49 1.37 -14.82 18.87
N THR A 50 2.41 -14.04 18.55
CA THR A 50 3.65 -13.99 19.32
C THR A 50 3.62 -12.93 20.42
N GLU A 51 3.11 -11.73 20.10
CA GLU A 51 3.22 -10.52 20.93
C GLU A 51 1.85 -9.89 21.28
N LYS A 52 0.73 -10.48 20.82
CA LYS A 52 -0.66 -9.99 21.01
C LYS A 52 -0.92 -8.57 20.47
N GLY A 53 -0.12 -8.11 19.51
CA GLY A 53 -0.29 -6.83 18.82
C GLY A 53 -0.52 -7.00 17.32
N LEU A 54 -1.39 -6.17 16.75
CA LEU A 54 -1.52 -6.01 15.30
C LEU A 54 -0.68 -4.80 14.88
N VAL A 55 0.44 -5.04 14.21
CA VAL A 55 1.20 -3.97 13.53
C VAL A 55 0.45 -3.65 12.23
N ALA A 56 -0.38 -2.61 12.27
CA ALA A 56 -1.28 -2.28 11.17
C ALA A 56 -0.58 -1.49 10.05
N GLU A 57 0.57 -0.88 10.34
CA GLU A 57 1.30 0.01 9.42
C GLU A 57 1.51 -0.57 8.00
N PRO A 58 2.05 -1.78 7.83
CA PRO A 58 2.31 -2.31 6.51
C PRO A 58 1.03 -2.79 5.78
N PHE A 59 0.02 -3.33 6.49
CA PHE A 59 -1.28 -3.66 5.87
C PHE A 59 -2.00 -2.42 5.34
N LEU A 60 -1.97 -1.31 6.11
CA LEU A 60 -2.50 -0.02 5.68
C LEU A 60 -1.78 0.50 4.43
N LEU A 61 -0.47 0.32 4.33
CA LEU A 61 0.30 0.69 3.16
C LEU A 61 -0.14 -0.11 1.92
N VAL A 62 -0.36 -1.42 2.05
CA VAL A 62 -0.88 -2.26 0.96
C VAL A 62 -2.27 -1.78 0.52
N GLY A 63 -3.15 -1.41 1.46
CA GLY A 63 -4.46 -0.82 1.13
C GLY A 63 -4.37 0.50 0.35
N ILE A 64 -3.40 1.36 0.70
CA ILE A 64 -3.11 2.59 -0.05
C ILE A 64 -2.64 2.25 -1.47
N ILE A 65 -1.71 1.30 -1.61
CA ILE A 65 -1.20 0.87 -2.92
C ILE A 65 -2.32 0.25 -3.77
N ALA A 66 -3.23 -0.54 -3.17
CA ALA A 66 -4.38 -1.11 -3.86
C ALA A 66 -5.29 -0.02 -4.44
N SER A 67 -5.57 1.00 -3.63
CA SER A 67 -6.40 2.14 -4.05
C SER A 67 -5.71 2.95 -5.15
N ILE A 68 -4.39 3.14 -5.07
CA ILE A 68 -3.60 3.80 -6.12
C ILE A 68 -3.59 2.97 -7.41
N LYS A 69 -3.46 1.64 -7.32
CA LYS A 69 -3.54 0.74 -8.48
C LYS A 69 -4.85 0.94 -9.22
N GLU A 70 -5.96 1.00 -8.49
CA GLU A 70 -7.29 1.20 -9.10
C GLU A 70 -7.39 2.57 -9.79
N ILE A 71 -6.85 3.65 -9.18
CA ILE A 71 -6.79 4.99 -9.81
C ILE A 71 -6.01 4.94 -11.13
N VAL A 72 -4.88 4.23 -11.16
CA VAL A 72 -4.04 4.11 -12.36
C VAL A 72 -4.76 3.31 -13.45
N VAL A 73 -5.39 2.18 -13.10
CA VAL A 73 -6.17 1.36 -14.04
C VAL A 73 -7.35 2.13 -14.59
N LEU A 74 -8.11 2.80 -13.72
CA LEU A 74 -9.23 3.65 -14.10
C LEU A 74 -8.79 4.76 -15.07
N GLY A 75 -7.67 5.42 -14.78
CA GLY A 75 -7.14 6.51 -15.59
C GLY A 75 -6.52 6.07 -16.93
N ALA A 76 -5.86 4.93 -16.97
CA ALA A 76 -5.09 4.46 -18.12
C ALA A 76 -5.87 3.53 -19.05
N PHE A 77 -6.80 2.75 -18.51
CA PHE A 77 -7.43 1.64 -19.24
C PHE A 77 -8.95 1.78 -19.33
N GLU A 78 -9.62 2.34 -18.33
CA GLU A 78 -11.09 2.37 -18.28
C GLU A 78 -11.73 3.71 -18.62
N ARG A 79 -10.93 4.75 -18.89
CA ARG A 79 -11.42 6.11 -19.16
C ARG A 79 -12.30 6.22 -20.42
N GLY A 80 -12.21 5.26 -21.35
CA GLY A 80 -12.76 5.29 -22.72
C GLY A 80 -14.22 5.77 -22.87
N ASP A 81 -15.15 4.86 -23.20
CA ASP A 81 -16.55 5.22 -23.50
C ASP A 81 -17.40 5.57 -22.27
N ARG A 82 -16.80 5.66 -21.08
CA ARG A 82 -17.54 5.96 -19.85
C ARG A 82 -17.81 7.46 -19.74
N PRO A 83 -19.00 7.86 -19.23
CA PRO A 83 -19.28 9.25 -18.89
C PRO A 83 -18.20 9.81 -17.96
N VAL A 84 -17.81 11.07 -18.19
CA VAL A 84 -16.77 11.75 -17.41
C VAL A 84 -17.19 11.85 -15.94
N GLU A 85 -18.48 12.04 -15.69
CA GLU A 85 -19.06 12.10 -14.36
C GLU A 85 -18.82 10.81 -13.57
N ASP A 86 -19.04 9.64 -14.19
CA ASP A 86 -18.87 8.35 -13.53
C ASP A 86 -17.40 8.08 -13.19
N VAL A 87 -16.51 8.36 -14.12
CA VAL A 87 -15.05 8.25 -13.91
C VAL A 87 -14.59 9.24 -12.83
N ALA A 88 -15.13 10.46 -12.80
CA ALA A 88 -14.80 11.46 -11.80
C ALA A 88 -15.30 11.07 -10.40
N ILE A 89 -16.51 10.50 -10.29
CA ILE A 89 -17.06 10.02 -9.02
C ILE A 89 -16.21 8.86 -8.49
N GLU A 90 -15.88 7.88 -9.34
CA GLU A 90 -15.08 6.73 -8.94
C GLU A 90 -13.65 7.15 -8.54
N ALA A 91 -13.00 7.98 -9.34
CA ALA A 91 -11.69 8.53 -9.00
C ALA A 91 -11.73 9.34 -7.69
N GLY A 92 -12.79 10.12 -7.47
CA GLY A 92 -13.01 10.86 -6.22
C GLY A 92 -13.21 9.95 -5.02
N ALA A 93 -13.95 8.85 -5.17
CA ALA A 93 -14.14 7.84 -4.13
C ALA A 93 -12.80 7.18 -3.77
N LEU A 94 -12.03 6.76 -4.77
CA LEU A 94 -10.70 6.16 -4.58
C LEU A 94 -9.73 7.14 -3.90
N ALA A 95 -9.71 8.41 -4.33
CA ALA A 95 -8.91 9.45 -3.67
C ALA A 95 -9.33 9.64 -2.20
N GLY A 96 -10.64 9.58 -1.92
CA GLY A 96 -11.17 9.59 -0.55
C GLY A 96 -10.67 8.40 0.28
N VAL A 97 -10.67 7.19 -0.27
CA VAL A 97 -10.13 5.99 0.39
C VAL A 97 -8.65 6.15 0.68
N VAL A 98 -7.84 6.60 -0.30
CA VAL A 98 -6.41 6.86 -0.11
C VAL A 98 -6.19 7.85 1.03
N LEU A 99 -6.97 8.93 1.08
CA LEU A 99 -6.87 9.96 2.11
C LEU A 99 -7.23 9.41 3.50
N LEU A 100 -8.30 8.64 3.62
CA LEU A 100 -8.72 7.99 4.87
C LEU A 100 -7.68 6.99 5.37
N LEU A 101 -7.13 6.16 4.47
CA LEU A 101 -6.07 5.21 4.81
C LEU A 101 -4.78 5.92 5.19
N SER A 102 -4.44 7.03 4.52
CA SER A 102 -3.27 7.85 4.84
C SER A 102 -3.40 8.50 6.23
N ILE A 103 -4.58 9.05 6.56
CA ILE A 103 -4.86 9.58 7.91
C ILE A 103 -4.77 8.47 8.95
N SER A 104 -5.36 7.30 8.67
CA SER A 104 -5.31 6.15 9.56
C SER A 104 -3.86 5.70 9.81
N ALA A 105 -3.05 5.58 8.76
CA ALA A 105 -1.63 5.25 8.85
C ALA A 105 -0.85 6.31 9.62
N PHE A 106 -1.15 7.59 9.42
CA PHE A 106 -0.54 8.69 10.17
C PHE A 106 -0.87 8.61 11.67
N LEU A 107 -2.12 8.34 12.03
CA LEU A 107 -2.55 8.21 13.42
C LEU A 107 -1.88 7.00 14.11
N VAL A 108 -1.77 5.86 13.42
CA VAL A 108 -1.04 4.68 13.90
C VAL A 108 0.42 5.03 14.17
N ARG A 109 1.10 5.66 13.21
CA ARG A 109 2.51 6.10 13.32
C ARG A 109 2.76 7.12 14.43
N ARG A 110 1.77 7.95 14.75
CA ARG A 110 1.87 8.94 15.83
C ARG A 110 1.79 8.24 17.19
N LYS A 111 0.92 7.25 17.34
CA LYS A 111 0.76 6.49 18.60
C LYS A 111 1.98 5.63 18.93
N GLU A 112 2.64 5.08 17.93
CA GLU A 112 3.91 4.33 18.12
C GLU A 112 5.11 5.24 18.42
N ARG A 113 4.95 6.57 18.29
CA ARG A 113 5.99 7.59 18.50
C ARG A 113 5.91 8.31 19.84
N GLU A 114 4.96 8.02 20.73
CA GLU A 114 5.01 8.49 22.12
C GLU A 114 6.09 7.67 22.84
N PRO A 115 7.28 8.23 23.10
CA PRO A 115 8.27 7.59 23.95
C PRO A 115 7.72 7.66 25.37
N ASP A 116 8.12 6.68 26.16
CA ASP A 116 8.02 6.66 27.62
C ASP A 116 8.70 7.91 28.22
N GLU A 117 7.98 9.05 28.27
CA GLU A 117 8.39 10.23 29.02
C GLU A 117 7.81 10.12 30.43
N GLY A 118 8.64 9.66 31.37
CA GLY A 118 8.27 9.75 32.78
C GLY A 118 9.13 9.00 33.80
N SER A 119 10.43 9.30 33.88
CA SER A 119 11.13 9.44 35.17
C SER A 119 12.47 10.19 34.98
N PRO A 120 12.50 11.51 35.17
CA PRO A 120 13.75 12.20 35.43
C PRO A 120 14.15 11.91 36.89
N GLU A 121 15.04 10.94 37.12
CA GLU A 121 15.84 10.97 38.35
C GLU A 121 17.00 11.91 38.12
N GLU A 122 16.78 13.13 38.59
CA GLU A 122 17.74 14.22 38.67
C GLU A 122 19.04 13.74 39.33
N ASP A 123 20.10 13.75 38.53
CA ASP A 123 21.42 14.10 39.01
C ASP A 123 21.36 15.52 39.57
N SER A 124 21.33 15.63 40.90
CA SER A 124 21.57 16.88 41.62
C SER A 124 22.36 16.60 42.90
N GLY A 125 23.67 16.43 42.71
CA GLY A 125 24.67 17.32 43.31
C GLY A 125 24.74 17.43 44.84
N GLY A 126 25.84 16.92 45.41
CA GLY A 126 26.22 17.24 46.79
C GLY A 126 27.62 16.79 47.18
N VAL A 127 28.65 17.46 46.66
CA VAL A 127 30.03 17.37 47.18
C VAL A 127 30.03 17.69 48.67
N ARG A 128 30.52 16.77 49.51
CA ARG A 128 30.89 17.05 50.91
C ARG A 128 32.42 16.90 51.08
N PRO A 129 33.14 17.95 51.50
CA PRO A 129 34.57 17.87 51.81
C PRO A 129 34.82 17.20 53.17
N ALA A 130 36.05 16.71 53.34
CA ALA A 130 36.56 15.87 54.42
C ALA A 130 36.37 16.39 55.85
N THR A 131 36.14 15.48 56.82
CA THR A 131 36.54 15.66 58.23
C THR A 131 36.90 14.31 58.88
N THR A 132 38.19 14.19 59.23
CA THR A 132 38.83 13.62 60.43
C THR A 132 38.21 12.45 61.21
N GLY A 133 39.04 11.43 61.48
CA GLY A 133 38.87 10.44 62.55
C GLY A 133 39.93 9.36 62.50
#